data_AF-A0A3N9MYV7-F1
#
_entry.id   AF-A0A3N9MYV7-F1
#
_cell.length_a   1.000
_cell.length_b   1.000
_cell.length_c   1.000
_cell.angle_alpha   90.00
_cell.angle_beta   90.00
_cell.angle_gamma   90.00
#
_symmetry.space_group_name_H-M   'P 1'
#
loop_
_entity.id
_entity.type
_entity.pdbx_description
1 polymer ?
#
loop_
_entity_poly.entity_id
_entity_poly.type
_entity_poly.pdbx_seq_one_letter_code
_entity_poly.pdbx_strand_id
1 'polypeptide(L)'
;MQKILWADDEIEILQAHVLFLREKGYIVKTVTNGDDAVYEVKHNDYDMILLDEMMPGKDGLTTLNEIKDLAPQLPVIMITKSEEESLMEDAIGKRIDDYLTKPVNPSQILMACKKILNSKNIISEKRSQAYTNEIARISMSLMDMSGHEDWIDLAIKISRMDMDIDDTSDNFREILYNQRREVNVEFGKYIEKKYEVWVNNMRNKDRPLFSVDVIPNYIIPRLKSGKQVVFIVIDCLRMDQWFTLEPYFYDLFRIDKDYYFSILPTATPFSRNAIFSGLFPIEIEKQYPDLWSLNEDDESLNRYEKELLDLQLQRNGLNLHNDLKYIKIMNRDDMRNFEKNIHNYLDSQMLAIVINFVDILAHSRSDLPILKEIVPDEAAFRSLTSTWYNHSPMIGIMEKIARSKANVFITSDHGSIRGLRGSKVIGDRDTSTNLRYKYGRSLKADKKNAIFIKNPATWKLPNRGINTTYIIAKEDYYFVYPTNYSKYLNYYKDSFQHGGVSIEEMVLPIVSLENK
;
A
#
# COMPACT_ATOMS: atom_id res chain seq x y z
N MET A 1 -31.79 0.06 21.41
CA MET A 1 -32.65 -0.96 20.75
C MET A 1 -32.93 -0.47 19.35
N GLN A 2 -32.81 -1.34 18.35
CA GLN A 2 -32.98 -0.97 16.94
C GLN A 2 -34.48 -0.82 16.62
N LYS A 3 -34.84 0.23 15.87
CA LYS A 3 -36.20 0.57 15.43
C LYS A 3 -36.42 0.14 13.97
N ILE A 4 -37.46 -0.64 13.74
CA ILE A 4 -37.87 -1.12 12.41
C ILE A 4 -39.23 -0.51 12.09
N LEU A 5 -39.33 0.10 10.90
CA LEU A 5 -40.62 0.45 10.31
C LEU A 5 -41.06 -0.70 9.40
N TRP A 6 -42.28 -1.19 9.57
CA TRP A 6 -42.86 -2.22 8.70
C TRP A 6 -44.12 -1.66 8.04
N ALA A 7 -44.05 -1.47 6.72
CA ALA A 7 -45.16 -1.03 5.89
C ALA A 7 -45.71 -2.21 5.08
N ASP A 8 -46.93 -2.66 5.38
CA ASP A 8 -47.61 -3.75 4.70
C ASP A 8 -49.13 -3.59 4.90
N ASP A 9 -49.93 -3.70 3.84
CA ASP A 9 -51.39 -3.53 3.92
C ASP A 9 -52.08 -4.69 4.64
N GLU A 10 -51.44 -5.85 4.68
CA GLU A 10 -51.88 -7.06 5.36
C GLU A 10 -51.27 -7.21 6.78
N ILE A 11 -50.84 -6.10 7.42
CA ILE A 11 -50.11 -6.14 8.70
C ILE A 11 -50.88 -6.82 9.86
N GLU A 12 -52.21 -6.85 9.80
CA GLU A 12 -53.04 -7.57 10.78
C GLU A 12 -52.76 -9.07 10.77
N ILE A 13 -52.45 -9.62 9.59
CA ILE A 13 -52.11 -11.04 9.41
C ILE A 13 -50.66 -11.31 9.87
N LEU A 14 -49.80 -10.28 9.85
CA LEU A 14 -48.39 -10.34 10.24
C LEU A 14 -48.13 -10.04 11.72
N GLN A 15 -49.17 -9.90 12.56
CA GLN A 15 -49.01 -9.56 13.98
C GLN A 15 -48.13 -10.56 14.74
N ALA A 16 -48.18 -11.85 14.40
CA ALA A 16 -47.31 -12.86 15.00
C ALA A 16 -45.82 -12.57 14.71
N HIS A 17 -45.48 -12.11 13.51
CA HIS A 17 -44.12 -11.75 13.11
C HIS A 17 -43.66 -10.47 13.80
N VAL A 18 -44.54 -9.47 13.91
CA VAL A 18 -44.25 -8.21 14.64
C VAL A 18 -43.96 -8.50 16.11
N LEU A 19 -44.78 -9.34 16.76
CA LEU A 19 -44.56 -9.78 18.14
C LEU A 19 -43.24 -10.54 18.28
N PHE A 20 -42.95 -11.46 17.36
CA PHE A 20 -41.70 -12.21 17.36
C PHE A 20 -40.47 -11.29 17.28
N LEU A 21 -40.47 -10.27 16.41
CA LEU A 21 -39.38 -9.30 16.33
C LEU A 21 -39.26 -8.47 17.62
N ARG A 22 -40.38 -8.07 18.22
CA ARG A 22 -40.39 -7.35 19.51
C ARG A 22 -39.79 -8.20 20.64
N GLU A 23 -40.13 -9.49 20.71
CA GLU A 23 -39.51 -10.43 21.67
C GLU A 23 -38.00 -10.59 21.47
N LYS A 24 -37.51 -10.42 20.23
CA LYS A 24 -36.07 -10.43 19.93
C LYS A 24 -35.36 -9.11 20.19
N GLY A 25 -36.05 -8.11 20.76
CA GLY A 25 -35.45 -6.85 21.22
C GLY A 25 -35.51 -5.70 20.21
N TYR A 26 -36.28 -5.84 19.13
CA TYR A 26 -36.52 -4.77 18.17
C TYR A 26 -37.74 -3.92 18.57
N ILE A 27 -37.70 -2.62 18.26
CA ILE A 27 -38.86 -1.74 18.36
C ILE A 27 -39.51 -1.71 16.97
N VAL A 28 -40.64 -2.39 16.80
CA VAL A 28 -41.32 -2.46 15.50
C VAL A 28 -42.51 -1.52 15.48
N LYS A 29 -42.47 -0.51 14.61
CA LYS A 29 -43.61 0.36 14.26
C LYS A 29 -44.20 -0.14 12.95
N THR A 30 -45.52 -0.21 12.88
CA THR A 30 -46.24 -0.69 11.70
C THR A 30 -47.09 0.40 11.07
N VAL A 31 -47.17 0.39 9.75
CA VAL A 31 -48.07 1.22 8.93
C VAL A 31 -48.69 0.36 7.83
N THR A 32 -49.82 0.77 7.27
CA THR A 32 -50.59 -0.05 6.31
C THR A 32 -50.58 0.46 4.88
N ASN A 33 -49.85 1.54 4.60
CA ASN A 33 -49.75 2.15 3.27
C ASN A 33 -48.44 2.93 3.11
N GLY A 34 -48.11 3.23 1.85
CA GLY A 34 -46.87 3.93 1.49
C GLY A 34 -46.79 5.38 1.96
N ASP A 35 -47.90 6.12 1.98
CA ASP A 35 -47.90 7.53 2.40
C ASP A 35 -47.58 7.68 3.89
N ASP A 36 -48.13 6.80 4.73
CA ASP A 36 -47.81 6.73 6.16
C ASP A 36 -46.34 6.32 6.38
N ALA A 37 -45.80 5.43 5.53
CA ALA A 37 -44.39 5.04 5.61
C ALA A 37 -43.46 6.23 5.32
N VAL A 38 -43.74 7.01 4.27
CA VAL A 38 -43.00 8.23 3.95
C VAL A 38 -43.15 9.27 5.06
N TYR A 39 -44.37 9.44 5.60
CA TYR A 39 -44.62 10.35 6.71
C TYR A 39 -43.80 9.97 7.96
N GLU A 40 -43.77 8.69 8.32
CA GLU A 40 -43.01 8.18 9.45
C GLU A 40 -41.50 8.42 9.28
N VAL A 41 -40.93 8.08 8.12
CA VAL A 41 -39.50 8.32 7.82
C VAL A 41 -39.15 9.81 7.85
N LYS A 42 -40.07 10.68 7.45
CA LYS A 42 -39.85 12.14 7.47
C LYS A 42 -39.80 12.72 8.89
N HIS A 43 -40.48 12.11 9.85
CA HIS A 43 -40.67 12.68 11.20
C HIS A 43 -39.97 11.88 12.31
N ASN A 44 -39.56 10.64 12.05
CA ASN A 44 -38.96 9.73 13.02
C ASN A 44 -37.76 8.99 12.41
N ASP A 45 -36.75 8.71 13.24
CA ASP A 45 -35.61 7.90 12.84
C ASP A 45 -35.88 6.39 12.99
N TYR A 46 -35.50 5.64 11.96
CA TYR A 46 -35.55 4.19 11.89
C TYR A 46 -34.17 3.63 11.51
N ASP A 47 -33.86 2.42 11.96
CA ASP A 47 -32.62 1.72 11.60
C ASP A 47 -32.79 0.86 10.34
N MET A 48 -34.03 0.54 9.97
CA MET A 48 -34.40 -0.27 8.81
C MET A 48 -35.89 -0.16 8.49
N ILE A 49 -36.24 -0.40 7.22
CA ILE A 49 -37.62 -0.58 6.77
C ILE A 49 -37.84 -1.97 6.17
N LEU A 50 -38.94 -2.61 6.55
CA LEU A 50 -39.55 -3.73 5.83
C LEU A 50 -40.71 -3.15 5.01
N LEU A 51 -40.63 -3.24 3.69
CA LEU A 51 -41.57 -2.57 2.79
C LEU A 51 -42.23 -3.58 1.88
N ASP A 52 -43.55 -3.71 1.97
CA ASP A 52 -44.31 -4.50 1.01
C ASP A 52 -44.35 -3.82 -0.36
N GLU A 53 -44.20 -4.61 -1.40
CA GLU A 53 -44.24 -4.14 -2.77
C GLU A 53 -45.66 -3.69 -3.17
N MET A 54 -46.66 -4.45 -2.74
CA MET A 54 -48.03 -4.35 -3.22
C MET A 54 -48.98 -3.78 -2.16
N MET A 55 -48.96 -2.46 -1.99
CA MET A 55 -49.88 -1.75 -1.09
C MET A 55 -50.96 -0.94 -1.84
N PRO A 56 -52.18 -0.79 -1.30
CA PRO A 56 -53.21 0.07 -1.86
C PRO A 56 -52.80 1.54 -1.89
N GLY A 57 -53.17 2.23 -2.98
CA GLY A 57 -52.84 3.64 -3.17
C GLY A 57 -51.44 3.79 -3.76
N LYS A 58 -50.47 4.12 -2.91
CA LYS A 58 -49.07 4.29 -3.31
C LYS A 58 -48.34 2.95 -3.26
N ASP A 59 -47.84 2.51 -4.40
CA ASP A 59 -47.11 1.25 -4.51
C ASP A 59 -45.75 1.29 -3.75
N GLY A 60 -45.21 0.11 -3.46
CA GLY A 60 -43.98 -0.05 -2.68
C GLY A 60 -42.75 0.53 -3.39
N LEU A 61 -42.69 0.49 -4.72
CA LEU A 61 -41.55 1.03 -5.48
C LEU A 61 -41.51 2.57 -5.50
N THR A 62 -42.67 3.21 -5.66
CA THR A 62 -42.81 4.67 -5.55
C THR A 62 -42.50 5.11 -4.12
N THR A 63 -42.98 4.35 -3.13
CA THR A 63 -42.68 4.56 -1.71
C THR A 63 -41.18 4.46 -1.42
N LEU A 64 -40.51 3.43 -1.94
CA LEU A 64 -39.06 3.24 -1.83
C LEU A 64 -38.29 4.44 -2.38
N ASN A 65 -38.66 4.94 -3.56
CA ASN A 65 -37.97 6.06 -4.17
C ASN A 65 -38.04 7.32 -3.31
N GLU A 66 -39.21 7.66 -2.79
CA GLU A 66 -39.38 8.83 -1.92
C GLU A 66 -38.64 8.65 -0.58
N ILE A 67 -38.69 7.45 0.01
CA ILE A 67 -37.93 7.13 1.22
C ILE A 67 -36.43 7.30 0.97
N LYS A 68 -35.89 6.80 -0.14
CA LYS A 68 -34.47 6.92 -0.46
C LYS A 68 -34.06 8.35 -0.82
N ASP A 69 -34.97 9.16 -1.36
CA ASP A 69 -34.69 10.57 -1.60
C ASP A 69 -34.66 11.37 -0.28
N LEU A 70 -35.45 10.99 0.72
CA LEU A 70 -35.42 11.56 2.07
C LEU A 70 -34.26 11.03 2.94
N ALA A 71 -33.99 9.73 2.86
CA ALA A 71 -33.03 9.00 3.68
C ALA A 71 -32.24 7.99 2.84
N PRO A 72 -31.23 8.43 2.06
CA PRO A 72 -30.52 7.57 1.10
C PRO A 72 -29.84 6.34 1.71
N GLN A 73 -29.41 6.44 2.97
CA GLN A 73 -28.66 5.41 3.68
C GLN A 73 -29.54 4.48 4.54
N LEU A 74 -30.85 4.74 4.64
CA LEU A 74 -31.76 3.94 5.45
C LEU A 74 -31.97 2.58 4.77
N PRO A 75 -31.58 1.46 5.39
CA PRO A 75 -31.68 0.17 4.72
C PRO A 75 -33.13 -0.26 4.50
N VAL A 76 -33.45 -0.77 3.31
CA VAL A 76 -34.80 -1.23 2.95
C VAL A 76 -34.76 -2.69 2.48
N ILE A 77 -35.58 -3.52 3.11
CA ILE A 77 -35.87 -4.89 2.67
C ILE A 77 -37.25 -4.88 2.01
N MET A 78 -37.30 -5.22 0.73
CA MET A 78 -38.56 -5.37 0.01
C MET A 78 -39.21 -6.72 0.30
N ILE A 79 -40.54 -6.76 0.39
CA ILE A 79 -41.32 -8.00 0.53
C ILE A 79 -42.22 -8.12 -0.71
N THR A 80 -42.05 -9.18 -1.49
CA THR A 80 -42.69 -9.36 -2.81
C THR A 80 -43.49 -10.67 -2.90
N LYS A 81 -44.43 -10.78 -3.85
CA LYS A 81 -45.21 -12.00 -4.13
C LYS A 81 -44.60 -12.90 -5.23
N SER A 82 -43.61 -12.46 -6.00
CA SER A 82 -43.06 -13.21 -7.15
C SER A 82 -41.52 -13.22 -7.25
N GLU A 83 -40.94 -14.38 -7.57
CA GLU A 83 -39.50 -14.52 -7.90
C GLU A 83 -39.15 -14.02 -9.32
N GLU A 84 -40.13 -13.89 -10.22
CA GLU A 84 -39.90 -13.37 -11.58
C GLU A 84 -39.85 -11.82 -11.60
N GLU A 85 -40.52 -11.17 -10.66
CA GLU A 85 -40.48 -9.70 -10.48
C GLU A 85 -39.13 -9.24 -9.90
N SER A 86 -38.49 -10.05 -9.04
CA SER A 86 -37.16 -9.74 -8.47
C SER A 86 -36.02 -9.77 -9.51
N LEU A 87 -36.18 -10.46 -10.65
CA LEU A 87 -35.22 -10.44 -11.76
C LEU A 87 -35.31 -9.15 -12.61
N MET A 88 -36.45 -8.45 -12.60
CA MET A 88 -36.57 -7.11 -13.22
C MET A 88 -35.96 -6.01 -12.33
N GLU A 89 -35.87 -6.23 -11.02
CA GLU A 89 -35.30 -5.31 -10.04
C GLU A 89 -33.76 -5.19 -10.09
N ASP A 90 -33.05 -6.08 -10.80
CA ASP A 90 -31.62 -5.89 -11.13
C ASP A 90 -31.38 -4.58 -11.92
N ALA A 91 -32.40 -4.03 -12.59
CA ALA A 91 -32.34 -2.71 -13.23
C ALA A 91 -32.48 -1.52 -12.24
N ILE A 92 -32.99 -1.76 -11.02
CA ILE A 92 -33.17 -0.79 -9.92
C ILE A 92 -32.17 -1.03 -8.76
N GLY A 93 -31.38 -2.12 -8.82
CA GLY A 93 -30.58 -2.76 -7.76
C GLY A 93 -29.52 -1.96 -6.98
N LYS A 94 -29.54 -0.63 -7.04
CA LYS A 94 -28.74 0.26 -6.17
C LYS A 94 -29.50 0.86 -4.99
N ARG A 95 -30.82 0.65 -4.90
CA ARG A 95 -31.69 1.31 -3.90
C ARG A 95 -32.35 0.34 -2.90
N ILE A 96 -32.11 -0.96 -2.95
CA ILE A 96 -32.61 -1.94 -1.96
C ILE A 96 -31.46 -2.75 -1.38
N ASP A 97 -31.60 -3.19 -0.13
CA ASP A 97 -30.54 -3.85 0.63
C ASP A 97 -30.73 -5.38 0.71
N ASP A 98 -31.98 -5.84 0.62
CA ASP A 98 -32.37 -7.26 0.46
C ASP A 98 -33.83 -7.36 -0.01
N TYR A 99 -34.28 -8.56 -0.36
CA TYR A 99 -35.70 -8.84 -0.58
C TYR A 99 -36.13 -10.18 0.05
N LEU A 100 -37.43 -10.32 0.30
CA LEU A 100 -38.07 -11.53 0.82
C LEU A 100 -39.33 -11.85 0.01
N THR A 101 -39.55 -13.13 -0.28
CA THR A 101 -40.74 -13.59 -1.01
C THR A 101 -41.85 -14.04 -0.03
N LYS A 102 -43.09 -13.61 -0.27
CA LYS A 102 -44.28 -14.07 0.47
C LYS A 102 -44.60 -15.53 0.06
N PRO A 103 -45.01 -16.41 1.00
CA PRO A 103 -45.24 -16.15 2.41
C PRO A 103 -43.93 -16.12 3.24
N VAL A 104 -43.75 -15.05 4.02
CA VAL A 104 -42.54 -14.84 4.82
C VAL A 104 -42.61 -15.55 6.18
N ASN A 105 -41.57 -16.30 6.56
CA ASN A 105 -41.46 -16.92 7.88
C ASN A 105 -40.84 -15.95 8.92
N PRO A 106 -41.31 -15.87 10.18
CA PRO A 106 -40.71 -15.02 11.21
C PRO A 106 -39.19 -15.17 11.37
N SER A 107 -38.66 -16.40 11.21
CA SER A 107 -37.22 -16.68 11.28
C SER A 107 -36.46 -16.10 10.08
N GLN A 108 -37.05 -16.11 8.88
CA GLN A 108 -36.44 -15.52 7.69
C GLN A 108 -36.34 -14.00 7.82
N ILE A 109 -37.41 -13.35 8.30
CA ILE A 109 -37.42 -11.90 8.54
C ILE A 109 -36.34 -11.54 9.56
N LEU A 110 -36.26 -12.26 10.69
CA LEU A 110 -35.23 -12.02 11.70
C LEU A 110 -33.81 -12.17 11.12
N MET A 111 -33.58 -13.16 10.25
CA MET A 111 -32.28 -13.39 9.64
C MET A 111 -31.91 -12.27 8.68
N ALA A 112 -32.86 -11.80 7.86
CA ALA A 112 -32.67 -10.67 6.95
C ALA A 112 -32.41 -9.36 7.72
N CYS A 113 -33.20 -9.09 8.76
CA CYS A 113 -32.97 -7.96 9.66
C CYS A 113 -31.57 -8.01 10.29
N LYS A 114 -31.16 -9.17 10.83
CA LYS A 114 -29.82 -9.34 11.42
C LYS A 114 -28.71 -9.17 10.39
N LYS A 115 -28.86 -9.71 9.18
CA LYS A 115 -27.87 -9.62 8.11
C LYS A 115 -27.54 -8.16 7.82
N ILE A 116 -28.55 -7.31 7.67
CA ILE A 116 -28.34 -5.89 7.37
C ILE A 116 -27.92 -5.11 8.62
N LEU A 117 -28.64 -5.25 9.74
CA LEU A 117 -28.41 -4.46 10.96
C LEU A 117 -27.13 -4.81 11.73
N ASN A 118 -26.60 -6.04 11.58
CA ASN A 118 -25.42 -6.51 12.30
C ASN A 118 -24.21 -6.82 11.40
N SER A 119 -24.31 -6.59 10.08
CA SER A 119 -23.21 -6.80 9.13
C SER A 119 -21.91 -6.12 9.57
N LYS A 120 -22.00 -4.90 10.12
CA LYS A 120 -20.81 -4.14 10.56
C LYS A 120 -20.23 -4.63 11.90
N ASN A 121 -21.07 -5.00 12.87
CA ASN A 121 -20.62 -5.32 14.24
C ASN A 121 -20.17 -6.78 14.46
N ILE A 122 -20.84 -7.76 13.85
CA ILE A 122 -20.46 -9.18 14.02
C ILE A 122 -19.18 -9.52 13.23
N ILE A 123 -19.00 -8.87 12.07
CA ILE A 123 -17.78 -9.00 11.27
C ILE A 123 -16.61 -8.31 11.98
N SER A 124 -16.82 -7.12 12.58
CA SER A 124 -15.77 -6.42 13.34
C SER A 124 -15.31 -7.21 14.57
N GLU A 125 -16.22 -7.75 15.39
CA GLU A 125 -15.84 -8.50 16.60
C GLU A 125 -15.08 -9.80 16.27
N LYS A 126 -15.54 -10.58 15.29
CA LYS A 126 -14.84 -11.79 14.84
C LYS A 126 -13.48 -11.48 14.22
N ARG A 127 -13.37 -10.38 13.46
CA ARG A 127 -12.09 -9.89 12.91
C ARG A 127 -11.15 -9.46 14.03
N SER A 128 -11.60 -8.66 14.99
CA SER A 128 -10.79 -8.20 16.11
C SER A 128 -10.20 -9.37 16.90
N GLN A 129 -10.99 -10.40 17.23
CA GLN A 129 -10.47 -11.58 17.94
C GLN A 129 -9.46 -12.37 17.10
N ALA A 130 -9.72 -12.54 15.79
CA ALA A 130 -8.78 -13.20 14.89
C ALA A 130 -7.44 -12.46 14.84
N TYR A 131 -7.46 -11.13 14.75
CA TYR A 131 -6.24 -10.34 14.76
C TYR A 131 -5.51 -10.35 16.10
N THR A 132 -6.20 -10.29 17.24
CA THR A 132 -5.52 -10.37 18.55
C THR A 132 -4.76 -11.68 18.68
N ASN A 133 -5.35 -12.80 18.24
CA ASN A 133 -4.68 -14.09 18.20
C ASN A 133 -3.46 -14.05 17.25
N GLU A 134 -3.60 -13.37 16.12
CA GLU A 134 -2.53 -13.27 15.14
C GLU A 134 -1.36 -12.42 15.60
N ILE A 135 -1.63 -11.31 16.29
CA ILE A 135 -0.62 -10.45 16.93
C ILE A 135 0.15 -11.26 17.96
N ALA A 136 -0.53 -12.01 18.83
CA ALA A 136 0.14 -12.87 19.81
C ALA A 136 1.05 -13.92 19.16
N ARG A 137 0.63 -14.51 18.03
CA ARG A 137 1.47 -15.43 17.25
C ARG A 137 2.70 -14.73 16.66
N ILE A 138 2.54 -13.51 16.14
CA ILE A 138 3.66 -12.71 15.64
C ILE A 138 4.67 -12.49 16.76
N SER A 139 4.24 -12.01 17.93
CA SER A 139 5.14 -11.74 19.07
C SER A 139 5.90 -13.00 19.50
N MET A 140 5.25 -14.16 19.52
CA MET A 140 5.91 -15.44 19.80
C MET A 140 6.94 -15.82 18.73
N SER A 141 6.58 -15.67 17.45
CA SER A 141 7.44 -16.08 16.33
C SER A 141 8.70 -15.22 16.19
N LEU A 142 8.66 -13.95 16.61
CA LEU A 142 9.80 -13.03 16.51
C LEU A 142 11.08 -13.57 17.17
N MET A 143 10.96 -14.41 18.20
CA MET A 143 12.11 -14.99 18.92
C MET A 143 12.82 -16.09 18.12
N ASP A 144 12.11 -16.75 17.20
CA ASP A 144 12.59 -17.92 16.47
C ASP A 144 12.93 -17.63 14.99
N MET A 145 12.67 -16.40 14.52
CA MET A 145 12.98 -15.99 13.14
C MET A 145 14.49 -16.00 12.90
N SER A 146 14.90 -16.77 11.89
CA SER A 146 16.32 -16.99 11.59
C SER A 146 16.66 -16.78 10.12
N GLY A 147 15.71 -17.08 9.23
CA GLY A 147 15.82 -16.88 7.79
C GLY A 147 15.29 -15.51 7.34
N HIS A 148 15.70 -15.07 6.16
CA HIS A 148 15.18 -13.84 5.57
C HIS A 148 13.75 -14.03 5.04
N GLU A 149 13.39 -15.27 4.65
CA GLU A 149 12.04 -15.66 4.23
C GLU A 149 11.02 -15.41 5.34
N ASP A 150 11.36 -15.71 6.61
CA ASP A 150 10.51 -15.44 7.77
C ASP A 150 10.12 -13.95 7.86
N TRP A 151 11.07 -13.06 7.57
CA TRP A 151 10.85 -11.61 7.58
C TRP A 151 10.03 -11.13 6.39
N ILE A 152 10.18 -11.77 5.22
CA ILE A 152 9.34 -11.49 4.05
C ILE A 152 7.90 -11.88 4.35
N ASP A 153 7.66 -13.08 4.86
CA ASP A 153 6.34 -13.57 5.24
C ASP A 153 5.69 -12.68 6.30
N LEU A 154 6.47 -12.28 7.30
CA LEU A 154 6.00 -11.35 8.33
C LEU A 154 5.65 -9.98 7.73
N ALA A 155 6.47 -9.45 6.84
CA ALA A 155 6.21 -8.18 6.17
C ALA A 155 4.89 -8.24 5.39
N ILE A 156 4.69 -9.28 4.58
CA ILE A 156 3.46 -9.48 3.79
C ILE A 156 2.25 -9.51 4.71
N LYS A 157 2.36 -10.26 5.80
CA LYS A 157 1.29 -10.45 6.77
C LYS A 157 0.91 -9.14 7.46
N ILE A 158 1.88 -8.38 7.97
CA ILE A 158 1.63 -7.08 8.61
C ILE A 158 1.03 -6.09 7.61
N SER A 159 1.58 -6.01 6.40
CA SER A 159 1.05 -5.12 5.35
C SER A 159 -0.38 -5.47 4.95
N ARG A 160 -0.78 -6.74 4.94
CA ARG A 160 -2.18 -7.14 4.73
C ARG A 160 -3.08 -6.79 5.90
N MET A 161 -2.61 -7.04 7.13
CA MET A 161 -3.34 -6.64 8.33
C MET A 161 -3.63 -5.14 8.33
N ASP A 162 -2.67 -4.31 7.90
CA ASP A 162 -2.87 -2.86 7.79
C ASP A 162 -4.01 -2.47 6.83
N MET A 163 -4.24 -3.23 5.76
CA MET A 163 -5.29 -2.94 4.78
C MET A 163 -6.69 -3.22 5.32
N ASP A 164 -6.84 -4.23 6.18
CA ASP A 164 -8.15 -4.65 6.68
C ASP A 164 -8.76 -3.70 7.73
N ILE A 165 -7.98 -2.69 8.16
CA ILE A 165 -8.18 -1.91 9.39
C ILE A 165 -8.69 -0.52 9.15
N ASP A 166 -8.67 -0.09 7.90
CA ASP A 166 -9.08 1.24 7.50
C ASP A 166 -10.56 1.53 7.93
N ASP A 167 -11.32 0.49 8.31
CA ASP A 167 -12.70 0.50 8.83
C ASP A 167 -12.89 0.10 10.33
N THR A 168 -11.83 -0.02 11.15
CA THR A 168 -11.92 -0.53 12.54
C THR A 168 -11.62 0.51 13.64
N SER A 169 -12.05 0.23 14.89
CA SER A 169 -11.92 1.11 16.06
C SER A 169 -10.49 1.55 16.38
N ASP A 170 -10.31 2.80 16.85
CA ASP A 170 -9.01 3.41 17.17
C ASP A 170 -8.09 2.57 18.07
N ASN A 171 -8.65 1.85 19.05
CA ASN A 171 -7.87 0.97 19.93
C ASN A 171 -7.06 -0.10 19.17
N PHE A 172 -7.59 -0.60 18.05
CA PHE A 172 -6.92 -1.66 17.30
C PHE A 172 -5.74 -1.13 16.48
N ARG A 173 -5.86 0.10 15.97
CA ARG A 173 -4.76 0.81 15.27
C ARG A 173 -3.54 0.98 16.17
N GLU A 174 -3.76 1.33 17.44
CA GLU A 174 -2.68 1.47 18.42
C GLU A 174 -1.95 0.15 18.70
N ILE A 175 -2.68 -0.96 18.85
CA ILE A 175 -2.09 -2.28 19.11
C ILE A 175 -1.15 -2.68 17.96
N LEU A 176 -1.57 -2.48 16.71
CA LEU A 176 -0.74 -2.84 15.56
C LEU A 176 0.43 -1.91 15.33
N TYR A 177 0.24 -0.62 15.62
CA TYR A 177 1.36 0.31 15.64
C TYR A 177 2.43 -0.17 16.64
N ASN A 178 2.03 -0.58 17.85
CA ASN A 178 2.96 -1.13 18.84
C ASN A 178 3.60 -2.45 18.38
N GLN A 179 2.83 -3.36 17.78
CA GLN A 179 3.37 -4.61 17.25
C GLN A 179 4.41 -4.37 16.15
N ARG A 180 4.13 -3.45 15.23
CA ARG A 180 5.06 -3.06 14.15
C ARG A 180 6.35 -2.45 14.70
N ARG A 181 6.27 -1.67 15.79
CA ARG A 181 7.47 -1.16 16.45
C ARG A 181 8.34 -2.29 16.99
N GLU A 182 7.75 -3.28 17.65
CA GLU A 182 8.47 -4.45 18.15
C GLU A 182 9.15 -5.23 17.01
N VAL A 183 8.42 -5.43 15.91
CA VAL A 183 8.93 -6.07 14.68
C VAL A 183 10.14 -5.31 14.16
N ASN A 184 10.05 -3.99 14.05
CA ASN A 184 11.14 -3.16 13.54
C ASN A 184 12.37 -3.11 14.47
N VAL A 185 12.18 -3.27 15.78
CA VAL A 185 13.30 -3.42 16.73
C VAL A 185 14.07 -4.71 16.44
N GLU A 186 13.38 -5.83 16.32
CA GLU A 186 14.03 -7.13 16.06
C GLU A 186 14.58 -7.20 14.63
N PHE A 187 13.87 -6.66 13.65
CA PHE A 187 14.35 -6.56 12.26
C PHE A 187 15.63 -5.72 12.19
N GLY A 188 15.69 -4.58 12.89
CA GLY A 188 16.89 -3.75 12.97
C GLY A 188 18.10 -4.51 13.52
N LYS A 189 17.92 -5.31 14.59
CA LYS A 189 18.98 -6.17 15.14
C LYS A 189 19.40 -7.26 14.17
N TYR A 190 18.44 -7.85 13.46
CA TYR A 190 18.67 -8.89 12.47
C TYR A 190 19.52 -8.37 11.31
N ILE A 191 19.16 -7.22 10.74
CA ILE A 191 19.92 -6.54 9.68
C ILE A 191 21.32 -6.15 10.18
N GLU A 192 21.44 -5.55 11.37
CA GLU A 192 22.73 -5.17 11.96
C GLU A 192 23.69 -6.36 12.11
N LYS A 193 23.16 -7.56 12.39
CA LYS A 193 23.94 -8.79 12.55
C LYS A 193 24.29 -9.48 11.23
N LYS A 194 23.41 -9.43 10.23
CA LYS A 194 23.49 -10.27 9.03
C LYS A 194 23.97 -9.55 7.78
N TYR A 195 23.67 -8.26 7.63
CA TYR A 195 23.85 -7.53 6.36
C TYR A 195 25.29 -7.58 5.84
N GLU A 196 26.27 -7.27 6.70
CA GLU A 196 27.70 -7.31 6.33
C GLU A 196 28.13 -8.69 5.79
N VAL A 197 27.65 -9.78 6.37
CA VAL A 197 27.96 -11.14 5.92
C VAL A 197 27.35 -11.41 4.54
N TRP A 198 26.09 -11.01 4.35
CA TRP A 198 25.38 -11.24 3.10
C TRP A 198 25.97 -10.51 1.91
N VAL A 199 26.30 -9.23 2.07
CA VAL A 199 26.84 -8.43 0.95
C VAL A 199 28.26 -8.84 0.56
N ASN A 200 28.98 -9.57 1.41
CA ASN A 200 30.32 -10.09 1.12
C ASN A 200 30.35 -11.56 0.71
N ASN A 201 29.26 -12.31 0.89
CA ASN A 201 29.22 -13.74 0.57
C ASN A 201 28.01 -14.08 -0.32
N MET A 202 28.18 -13.88 -1.62
CA MET A 202 27.16 -14.15 -2.64
C MET A 202 26.75 -15.63 -2.75
N ARG A 203 27.54 -16.57 -2.17
CA ARG A 203 27.22 -18.02 -2.15
C ARG A 203 26.50 -18.45 -0.88
N ASN A 204 26.25 -17.52 0.04
CA ASN A 204 25.51 -17.83 1.25
C ASN A 204 24.06 -18.18 0.88
N LYS A 205 23.61 -19.39 1.25
CA LYS A 205 22.25 -19.86 0.98
C LYS A 205 21.19 -19.05 1.73
N ASP A 206 21.56 -18.45 2.87
CA ASP A 206 20.65 -17.66 3.69
C ASP A 206 20.59 -16.18 3.27
N ARG A 207 21.27 -15.79 2.17
CA ARG A 207 21.30 -14.41 1.67
C ARG A 207 19.99 -14.12 0.91
N PRO A 208 19.25 -13.04 1.27
CA PRO A 208 18.10 -12.61 0.48
C PRO A 208 18.56 -12.09 -0.89
N LEU A 209 17.63 -12.04 -1.85
CA LEU A 209 17.82 -11.20 -3.02
C LEU A 209 17.91 -9.74 -2.59
N PHE A 210 18.82 -8.98 -3.18
CA PHE A 210 18.97 -7.54 -2.97
C PHE A 210 18.62 -6.75 -4.22
N SER A 211 18.56 -5.41 -4.11
CA SER A 211 18.43 -4.50 -5.26
C SER A 211 19.35 -4.85 -6.44
N VAL A 212 20.60 -5.25 -6.15
CA VAL A 212 21.60 -5.64 -7.17
C VAL A 212 21.24 -6.91 -7.95
N ASP A 213 20.32 -7.72 -7.42
CA ASP A 213 19.95 -9.03 -7.96
C ASP A 213 18.66 -8.98 -8.80
N VAL A 214 17.90 -7.88 -8.77
CA VAL A 214 16.59 -7.77 -9.44
C VAL A 214 16.71 -7.98 -10.95
N ILE A 215 17.51 -7.17 -11.63
CA ILE A 215 17.68 -7.28 -13.09
C ILE A 215 18.31 -8.63 -13.50
N PRO A 216 19.39 -9.10 -12.84
CA PRO A 216 20.00 -10.38 -13.19
C PRO A 216 19.08 -11.59 -13.04
N ASN A 217 18.20 -11.62 -12.04
CA ASN A 217 17.35 -12.80 -11.78
C ASN A 217 16.02 -12.76 -12.55
N TYR A 218 15.39 -11.59 -12.69
CA TYR A 218 14.04 -11.51 -13.29
C TYR A 218 14.06 -11.04 -14.74
N ILE A 219 14.95 -10.11 -15.10
CA ILE A 219 14.90 -9.42 -16.40
C ILE A 219 15.81 -10.10 -17.44
N ILE A 220 17.07 -10.36 -17.09
CA ILE A 220 18.07 -10.90 -18.02
C ILE A 220 17.65 -12.26 -18.61
N PRO A 221 17.10 -13.22 -17.83
CA PRO A 221 16.66 -14.50 -18.39
C PRO A 221 15.55 -14.34 -19.43
N ARG A 222 14.64 -13.37 -19.23
CA ARG A 222 13.54 -13.10 -20.17
C ARG A 222 14.07 -12.49 -21.47
N LEU A 223 14.98 -11.51 -21.38
CA LEU A 223 15.63 -10.94 -22.56
C LEU A 223 16.43 -11.97 -23.35
N LYS A 224 17.19 -12.85 -22.68
CA LYS A 224 17.92 -13.95 -23.33
C LYS A 224 17.02 -14.96 -24.04
N SER A 225 15.78 -15.11 -23.58
CA SER A 225 14.77 -15.94 -24.25
C SER A 225 14.12 -15.26 -25.47
N GLY A 226 14.58 -14.06 -25.86
CA GLY A 226 14.04 -13.29 -26.98
C GLY A 226 12.71 -12.61 -26.67
N LYS A 227 12.27 -12.59 -25.41
CA LYS A 227 11.04 -11.92 -25.00
C LYS A 227 11.27 -10.43 -24.83
N GLN A 228 10.28 -9.65 -25.25
CA GLN A 228 10.21 -8.23 -24.93
C GLN A 228 9.92 -8.01 -23.45
N VAL A 229 10.59 -7.03 -22.84
CA VAL A 229 10.43 -6.69 -21.43
C VAL A 229 10.07 -5.22 -21.23
N VAL A 230 9.06 -4.96 -20.39
CA VAL A 230 8.80 -3.64 -19.81
C VAL A 230 9.13 -3.72 -18.32
N PHE A 231 10.08 -2.93 -17.86
CA PHE A 231 10.50 -2.90 -16.45
C PHE A 231 10.14 -1.55 -15.84
N ILE A 232 9.32 -1.55 -14.78
CA ILE A 232 8.80 -0.36 -14.13
C ILE A 232 9.32 -0.32 -12.69
N VAL A 233 9.99 0.77 -12.33
CA VAL A 233 10.40 1.09 -10.95
C VAL A 233 9.56 2.25 -10.46
N ILE A 234 8.79 2.04 -9.39
CA ILE A 234 8.02 3.09 -8.73
C ILE A 234 8.81 3.53 -7.49
N ASP A 235 9.27 4.77 -7.50
CA ASP A 235 10.07 5.38 -6.44
C ASP A 235 9.35 5.33 -5.09
N CYS A 236 10.01 4.83 -4.04
CA CYS A 236 9.51 4.88 -2.67
C CYS A 236 8.18 4.10 -2.44
N LEU A 237 7.83 3.14 -3.31
CA LEU A 237 6.59 2.35 -3.17
C LEU A 237 6.74 1.29 -2.07
N ARG A 238 5.85 1.33 -1.09
CA ARG A 238 5.72 0.31 -0.04
C ARG A 238 4.87 -0.88 -0.49
N MET A 239 5.05 -2.02 0.17
CA MET A 239 4.29 -3.23 -0.12
C MET A 239 2.78 -3.10 0.12
N ASP A 240 2.35 -2.39 1.16
CA ASP A 240 0.92 -2.13 1.43
C ASP A 240 0.29 -1.21 0.37
N GLN A 241 1.05 -0.27 -0.17
CA GLN A 241 0.64 0.52 -1.33
C GLN A 241 0.55 -0.34 -2.59
N TRP A 242 1.51 -1.25 -2.83
CA TRP A 242 1.40 -2.23 -3.92
C TRP A 242 0.11 -3.04 -3.82
N PHE A 243 -0.21 -3.61 -2.65
CA PHE A 243 -1.45 -4.38 -2.48
C PHE A 243 -2.71 -3.56 -2.74
N THR A 244 -2.67 -2.25 -2.51
CA THR A 244 -3.76 -1.33 -2.85
C THR A 244 -3.88 -1.13 -4.36
N LEU A 245 -2.75 -1.13 -5.08
CA LEU A 245 -2.72 -0.98 -6.55
C LEU A 245 -3.00 -2.28 -7.29
N GLU A 246 -2.65 -3.42 -6.70
CA GLU A 246 -2.73 -4.75 -7.32
C GLU A 246 -4.09 -5.06 -7.99
N PRO A 247 -5.26 -4.73 -7.40
CA PRO A 247 -6.56 -5.01 -8.01
C PRO A 247 -6.77 -4.38 -9.39
N TYR A 248 -6.14 -3.23 -9.67
CA TYR A 248 -6.26 -2.56 -10.97
C TYR A 248 -5.60 -3.34 -12.12
N PHE A 249 -4.75 -4.31 -11.80
CA PHE A 249 -4.05 -5.12 -12.79
C PHE A 249 -4.74 -6.46 -13.05
N TYR A 250 -5.72 -6.88 -12.24
CA TYR A 250 -6.34 -8.21 -12.35
C TYR A 250 -7.05 -8.44 -13.68
N ASP A 251 -7.67 -7.41 -14.26
CA ASP A 251 -8.36 -7.57 -15.55
C ASP A 251 -7.38 -7.63 -16.74
N LEU A 252 -6.19 -7.04 -16.58
CA LEU A 252 -5.20 -6.91 -17.65
C LEU A 252 -4.16 -8.03 -17.65
N PHE A 253 -3.77 -8.53 -16.48
CA PHE A 253 -2.63 -9.42 -16.31
C PHE A 253 -2.92 -10.57 -15.36
N ARG A 254 -2.19 -11.67 -15.54
CA ARG A 254 -1.90 -12.65 -14.49
C ARG A 254 -0.72 -12.14 -13.68
N ILE A 255 -0.87 -12.12 -12.36
CA ILE A 255 0.10 -11.54 -11.43
C ILE A 255 0.83 -12.66 -10.69
N ASP A 256 2.15 -12.61 -10.71
CA ASP A 256 3.04 -13.40 -9.86
C ASP A 256 3.92 -12.46 -9.03
N LYS A 257 4.18 -12.81 -7.78
CA LYS A 257 4.84 -11.92 -6.82
C LYS A 257 5.99 -12.65 -6.14
N ASP A 258 7.13 -12.00 -6.14
CA ASP A 258 8.30 -12.39 -5.36
C ASP A 258 8.81 -11.16 -4.59
N TYR A 259 9.78 -11.34 -3.69
CA TYR A 259 10.21 -10.30 -2.76
C TYR A 259 11.72 -10.29 -2.60
N TYR A 260 12.24 -9.11 -2.28
CA TYR A 260 13.66 -8.91 -2.11
C TYR A 260 13.92 -7.78 -1.11
N PHE A 261 15.17 -7.65 -0.67
CA PHE A 261 15.58 -6.60 0.25
C PHE A 261 16.21 -5.42 -0.50
N SER A 262 15.82 -4.19 -0.18
CA SER A 262 16.58 -3.02 -0.60
C SER A 262 17.98 -3.07 0.01
N ILE A 263 18.97 -2.54 -0.70
CA ILE A 263 20.30 -2.33 -0.12
C ILE A 263 20.27 -1.14 0.86
N LEU A 264 21.31 -1.02 1.68
CA LEU A 264 21.51 0.09 2.59
C LEU A 264 22.49 1.13 2.03
N PRO A 265 22.25 2.44 2.25
CA PRO A 265 20.99 3.04 2.72
C PRO A 265 19.81 2.76 1.77
N THR A 266 18.60 2.63 2.31
CA THR A 266 17.33 2.44 1.57
C THR A 266 16.86 3.75 0.91
N ALA A 267 17.71 4.35 0.09
CA ALA A 267 17.47 5.65 -0.52
C ALA A 267 17.78 5.60 -2.01
N THR A 268 17.09 6.43 -2.78
CA THR A 268 17.14 6.49 -4.24
C THR A 268 18.56 6.42 -4.82
N PRO A 269 19.54 7.26 -4.42
CA PRO A 269 20.88 7.24 -5.02
C PRO A 269 21.66 5.96 -4.80
N PHE A 270 21.27 5.13 -3.83
CA PHE A 270 21.89 3.84 -3.57
C PHE A 270 21.07 2.72 -4.20
N SER A 271 19.82 2.53 -3.77
CA SER A 271 19.03 1.36 -4.14
C SER A 271 18.65 1.34 -5.62
N ARG A 272 18.30 2.49 -6.21
CA ARG A 272 17.92 2.56 -7.62
C ARG A 272 19.10 2.33 -8.54
N ASN A 273 20.23 2.98 -8.26
CA ASN A 273 21.46 2.75 -9.00
C ASN A 273 21.96 1.31 -8.84
N ALA A 274 21.74 0.68 -7.70
CA ALA A 274 22.03 -0.75 -7.51
C ALA A 274 21.15 -1.65 -8.39
N ILE A 275 19.85 -1.35 -8.56
CA ILE A 275 18.97 -2.06 -9.50
C ILE A 275 19.51 -1.92 -10.94
N PHE A 276 19.74 -0.69 -11.40
CA PHE A 276 20.12 -0.44 -12.79
C PHE A 276 21.56 -0.84 -13.11
N SER A 277 22.47 -0.84 -12.14
CA SER A 277 23.84 -1.35 -12.35
C SER A 277 23.98 -2.84 -12.03
N GLY A 278 23.15 -3.43 -11.17
CA GLY A 278 23.42 -4.78 -10.64
C GLY A 278 24.72 -4.85 -9.83
N LEU A 279 25.19 -3.73 -9.30
CA LEU A 279 26.43 -3.57 -8.54
C LEU A 279 26.14 -2.83 -7.24
N PHE A 280 26.90 -3.16 -6.19
CA PHE A 280 26.81 -2.39 -4.95
C PHE A 280 27.43 -0.99 -5.11
N PRO A 281 27.05 -0.01 -4.28
CA PRO A 281 27.57 1.36 -4.33
C PRO A 281 29.10 1.48 -4.48
N ILE A 282 29.88 0.77 -3.66
CA ILE A 282 31.35 0.77 -3.77
C ILE A 282 31.88 0.21 -5.10
N GLU A 283 31.13 -0.69 -5.73
CA GLU A 283 31.50 -1.32 -7.00
C GLU A 283 31.18 -0.40 -8.17
N ILE A 284 30.07 0.35 -8.11
CA ILE A 284 29.74 1.40 -9.08
C ILE A 284 30.85 2.47 -9.05
N GLU A 285 31.22 2.98 -7.88
CA GLU A 285 32.26 4.01 -7.73
C GLU A 285 33.62 3.54 -8.29
N LYS A 286 33.97 2.26 -8.11
CA LYS A 286 35.24 1.71 -8.58
C LYS A 286 35.26 1.43 -10.07
N GLN A 287 34.16 0.91 -10.63
CA GLN A 287 34.10 0.52 -12.03
C GLN A 287 33.73 1.69 -12.95
N TYR A 288 32.90 2.60 -12.46
CA TYR A 288 32.32 3.70 -13.23
C TYR A 288 32.37 5.02 -12.44
N PRO A 289 33.57 5.50 -12.05
CA PRO A 289 33.71 6.72 -11.25
C PRO A 289 33.10 7.96 -11.90
N ASP A 290 33.10 8.02 -13.24
CA ASP A 290 32.53 9.14 -14.00
C ASP A 290 30.99 9.13 -14.05
N LEU A 291 30.37 7.98 -13.80
CA LEU A 291 28.91 7.82 -13.81
C LEU A 291 28.29 7.93 -12.41
N TRP A 292 29.12 7.92 -11.36
CA TRP A 292 28.60 7.94 -10.00
C TRP A 292 29.61 8.52 -9.01
N SER A 293 29.41 9.80 -8.69
CA SER A 293 30.27 10.55 -7.78
C SER A 293 29.44 11.28 -6.71
N LEU A 294 29.41 10.75 -5.47
CA LEU A 294 28.75 11.43 -4.33
C LEU A 294 29.46 12.71 -3.83
N ASN A 295 30.27 13.37 -4.66
CA ASN A 295 30.70 14.75 -4.40
C ASN A 295 29.70 15.77 -4.96
N GLU A 296 28.74 15.29 -5.73
CA GLU A 296 27.61 16.07 -6.23
C GLU A 296 26.39 15.82 -5.34
N ASP A 297 25.38 16.70 -5.44
CA ASP A 297 24.14 16.59 -4.66
C ASP A 297 23.41 15.25 -4.93
N ASP A 298 22.70 14.71 -3.94
CA ASP A 298 22.02 13.39 -4.03
C ASP A 298 21.11 13.27 -5.28
N GLU A 299 20.55 14.39 -5.77
CA GLU A 299 19.73 14.45 -6.99
C GLU A 299 20.53 14.15 -8.27
N SER A 300 21.81 14.52 -8.34
CA SER A 300 22.65 14.35 -9.53
C SER A 300 23.15 12.90 -9.69
N LEU A 301 23.09 12.11 -8.62
CA LEU A 301 23.53 10.70 -8.60
C LEU A 301 22.62 9.79 -9.42
N ASN A 302 21.44 10.26 -9.81
CA ASN A 302 20.46 9.51 -10.58
C ASN A 302 20.42 9.94 -12.05
N ARG A 303 21.51 10.53 -12.57
CA ARG A 303 21.59 11.01 -13.96
C ARG A 303 21.95 9.92 -14.97
N TYR A 304 22.63 8.88 -14.54
CA TYR A 304 23.24 7.86 -15.42
C TYR A 304 22.57 6.48 -15.31
N GLU A 305 21.30 6.44 -14.88
CA GLU A 305 20.56 5.19 -14.68
C GLU A 305 20.46 4.34 -15.97
N LYS A 306 20.25 5.01 -17.11
CA LYS A 306 20.18 4.35 -18.42
C LYS A 306 21.53 3.74 -18.81
N GLU A 307 22.61 4.48 -18.62
CA GLU A 307 23.98 4.07 -18.93
C GLU A 307 24.39 2.88 -18.04
N LEU A 308 24.07 2.93 -16.75
CA LEU A 308 24.31 1.82 -15.83
C LEU A 308 23.54 0.57 -16.24
N LEU A 309 22.28 0.73 -16.69
CA LEU A 309 21.46 -0.36 -17.22
C LEU A 309 22.07 -0.98 -18.47
N ASP A 310 22.47 -0.17 -19.46
CA ASP A 310 23.11 -0.66 -20.67
C ASP A 310 24.39 -1.44 -20.34
N LEU A 311 25.25 -0.89 -19.48
CA LEU A 311 26.46 -1.56 -19.01
C LEU A 311 26.15 -2.88 -18.29
N GLN A 312 25.07 -2.96 -17.51
CA GLN A 312 24.65 -4.20 -16.85
C GLN A 312 24.22 -5.27 -17.85
N LEU A 313 23.47 -4.90 -18.88
CA LEU A 313 23.06 -5.81 -19.95
C LEU A 313 24.29 -6.33 -20.71
N GLN A 314 25.22 -5.45 -21.05
CA GLN A 314 26.47 -5.80 -21.75
C GLN A 314 27.31 -6.79 -20.92
N ARG A 315 27.48 -6.55 -19.61
CA ARG A 315 28.17 -7.48 -18.70
C ARG A 315 27.53 -8.88 -18.66
N ASN A 316 26.25 -8.98 -19.01
CA ASN A 316 25.50 -10.23 -19.06
C ASN A 316 25.35 -10.81 -20.48
N GLY A 317 26.06 -10.25 -21.46
CA GLY A 317 26.09 -10.72 -22.84
C GLY A 317 24.88 -10.29 -23.68
N LEU A 318 24.20 -9.21 -23.29
CA LEU A 318 23.08 -8.62 -24.04
C LEU A 318 23.46 -7.22 -24.53
N ASN A 319 23.54 -7.04 -25.84
CA ASN A 319 23.79 -5.74 -26.47
C ASN A 319 22.54 -5.28 -27.21
N LEU A 320 21.70 -4.48 -26.52
CA LEU A 320 20.43 -4.02 -27.08
C LEU A 320 20.57 -2.77 -27.96
N HIS A 321 21.65 -2.01 -27.81
CA HIS A 321 21.90 -0.77 -28.58
C HIS A 321 20.65 0.15 -28.61
N ASN A 322 20.02 0.31 -29.77
CA ASN A 322 18.85 1.17 -29.96
C ASN A 322 17.54 0.55 -29.43
N ASP A 323 17.54 -0.76 -29.13
CA ASP A 323 16.39 -1.52 -28.61
C ASP A 323 16.28 -1.48 -27.08
N LEU A 324 17.18 -0.74 -26.40
CA LEU A 324 17.01 -0.32 -25.02
C LEU A 324 16.42 1.10 -24.97
N LYS A 325 15.22 1.22 -24.40
CA LYS A 325 14.59 2.50 -24.09
C LYS A 325 14.51 2.69 -22.58
N TYR A 326 14.72 3.92 -22.13
CA TYR A 326 14.62 4.31 -20.72
C TYR A 326 13.84 5.63 -20.64
N ILE A 327 12.85 5.68 -19.77
CA ILE A 327 11.99 6.85 -19.56
C ILE A 327 11.87 7.14 -18.05
N LYS A 328 12.03 8.41 -17.69
CA LYS A 328 11.80 8.90 -16.33
C LYS A 328 10.59 9.83 -16.31
N ILE A 329 9.63 9.51 -15.45
CA ILE A 329 8.37 10.25 -15.30
C ILE A 329 8.42 10.95 -13.95
N MET A 330 8.64 12.27 -13.98
CA MET A 330 8.76 13.09 -12.78
C MET A 330 7.44 13.77 -12.42
N ASN A 331 6.64 14.11 -13.43
CA ASN A 331 5.41 14.87 -13.23
C ASN A 331 4.27 14.36 -14.13
N ARG A 332 3.09 14.98 -13.99
CA ARG A 332 1.89 14.62 -14.75
C ARG A 332 2.02 14.88 -16.25
N ASP A 333 2.75 15.91 -16.66
CA ASP A 333 2.93 16.26 -18.06
C ASP A 333 3.87 15.28 -18.76
N ASP A 334 4.96 14.85 -18.10
CA ASP A 334 5.82 13.75 -18.55
C ASP A 334 4.99 12.49 -18.80
N MET A 335 4.10 12.16 -17.84
CA MET A 335 3.25 10.98 -17.93
C MET A 335 2.26 11.05 -19.09
N ARG A 336 1.61 12.21 -19.30
CA ARG A 336 0.70 12.44 -20.45
C ARG A 336 1.44 12.37 -21.78
N ASN A 337 2.64 12.94 -21.85
CA ASN A 337 3.47 12.92 -23.06
C ASN A 337 3.92 11.50 -23.37
N PHE A 338 4.32 10.73 -22.36
CA PHE A 338 4.67 9.33 -22.51
C PHE A 338 3.46 8.50 -22.96
N GLU A 339 2.30 8.64 -22.34
CA GLU A 339 1.07 7.92 -22.71
C GLU A 339 0.70 8.11 -24.20
N LYS A 340 0.83 9.34 -24.71
CA LYS A 340 0.56 9.66 -26.13
C LYS A 340 1.55 8.98 -27.07
N ASN A 341 2.82 8.90 -26.66
CA ASN A 341 3.92 8.44 -27.50
C ASN A 341 4.36 6.99 -27.21
N ILE A 342 3.67 6.27 -26.33
CA ILE A 342 4.10 4.96 -25.82
C ILE A 342 4.34 3.93 -26.92
N HIS A 343 3.58 4.00 -28.02
CA HIS A 343 3.73 3.13 -29.19
C HIS A 343 5.15 3.19 -29.79
N ASN A 344 5.84 4.33 -29.72
CA ASN A 344 7.21 4.49 -30.22
C ASN A 344 8.26 3.75 -29.35
N TYR A 345 7.86 3.30 -28.17
CA TYR A 345 8.73 2.62 -27.22
C TYR A 345 8.39 1.13 -27.09
N LEU A 346 7.14 0.74 -27.35
CA LEU A 346 6.66 -0.63 -27.26
C LEU A 346 7.14 -1.55 -28.39
N ASP A 347 7.96 -1.07 -29.33
CA ASP A 347 8.65 -1.93 -30.31
C ASP A 347 10.06 -2.34 -29.84
N SER A 348 10.57 -1.70 -28.78
CA SER A 348 11.92 -1.97 -28.26
C SER A 348 12.00 -3.28 -27.49
N GLN A 349 13.14 -4.00 -27.55
CA GLN A 349 13.31 -5.26 -26.82
C GLN A 349 13.23 -5.06 -25.29
N MET A 350 13.70 -3.91 -24.79
CA MET A 350 13.58 -3.53 -23.39
C MET A 350 13.16 -2.06 -23.23
N LEU A 351 12.08 -1.84 -22.48
CA LEU A 351 11.65 -0.52 -22.03
C LEU A 351 11.72 -0.45 -20.51
N ALA A 352 12.62 0.37 -19.97
CA ALA A 352 12.69 0.70 -18.55
C ALA A 352 11.96 2.02 -18.25
N ILE A 353 11.15 2.05 -17.20
CA ILE A 353 10.34 3.20 -16.79
C ILE A 353 10.57 3.46 -15.30
N VAL A 354 10.87 4.70 -14.94
CA VAL A 354 11.00 5.14 -13.55
C VAL A 354 9.93 6.17 -13.24
N ILE A 355 9.17 5.97 -12.17
CA ILE A 355 8.04 6.83 -11.77
C ILE A 355 8.31 7.40 -10.38
N ASN A 356 8.48 8.72 -10.27
CA ASN A 356 8.89 9.39 -9.02
C ASN A 356 7.73 9.90 -8.15
N PHE A 357 6.48 9.60 -8.49
CA PHE A 357 5.33 10.27 -7.88
C PHE A 357 5.18 10.02 -6.36
N VAL A 358 5.36 8.78 -5.90
CA VAL A 358 5.13 8.43 -4.48
C VAL A 358 6.17 9.10 -3.58
N ASP A 359 7.43 9.21 -4.03
CA ASP A 359 8.48 9.94 -3.33
C ASP A 359 8.24 11.45 -3.29
N ILE A 360 7.77 12.04 -4.39
CA ILE A 360 7.36 13.46 -4.42
C ILE A 360 6.28 13.72 -3.37
N LEU A 361 5.29 12.82 -3.21
CA LEU A 361 4.28 12.96 -2.17
C LEU A 361 4.87 12.86 -0.76
N ALA A 362 5.77 11.90 -0.53
CA ALA A 362 6.43 11.71 0.76
C ALA A 362 7.23 12.95 1.19
N HIS A 363 8.03 13.52 0.28
CA HIS A 363 8.82 14.72 0.54
C HIS A 363 7.96 15.98 0.64
N SER A 364 7.00 16.17 -0.28
CA SER A 364 6.13 17.36 -0.31
C SER A 364 5.28 17.51 0.94
N ARG A 365 4.97 16.39 1.64
CA ARG A 365 4.25 16.42 2.92
C ARG A 365 5.01 17.20 4.00
N SER A 366 6.34 17.20 3.99
CA SER A 366 7.11 17.98 4.98
C SER A 366 7.00 19.48 4.75
N ASP A 367 6.86 19.89 3.49
CA ASP A 367 6.94 21.29 3.07
C ASP A 367 5.56 21.95 2.88
N LEU A 368 4.49 21.16 2.69
CA LEU A 368 3.12 21.62 2.49
C LEU A 368 2.22 21.22 3.68
N PRO A 369 1.86 22.16 4.58
CA PRO A 369 1.00 21.88 5.73
C PRO A 369 -0.32 21.19 5.37
N ILE A 370 -0.93 21.57 4.24
CA ILE A 370 -2.19 20.97 3.75
C ILE A 370 -2.05 19.47 3.43
N LEU A 371 -0.88 19.03 2.94
CA LEU A 371 -0.66 17.60 2.70
C LEU A 371 -0.54 16.82 4.01
N LYS A 372 -0.04 17.44 5.09
CA LYS A 372 -0.05 16.80 6.42
C LYS A 372 -1.47 16.59 6.94
N GLU A 373 -2.39 17.50 6.61
CA GLU A 373 -3.81 17.38 6.99
C GLU A 373 -4.55 16.34 6.15
N ILE A 374 -4.27 16.27 4.84
CA ILE A 374 -4.91 15.31 3.92
C ILE A 374 -4.37 13.90 4.13
N VAL A 375 -3.08 13.77 4.48
CA VAL A 375 -2.38 12.49 4.66
C VAL A 375 -1.87 12.39 6.11
N PRO A 376 -2.73 12.23 7.12
CA PRO A 376 -2.31 12.20 8.52
C PRO A 376 -1.58 10.91 8.91
N ASP A 377 -1.87 9.79 8.24
CA ASP A 377 -1.39 8.46 8.60
C ASP A 377 -1.09 7.59 7.36
N GLU A 378 -0.69 6.35 7.62
CA GLU A 378 -0.37 5.34 6.60
C GLU A 378 -1.59 4.98 5.73
N ALA A 379 -2.80 4.95 6.31
CA ALA A 379 -4.02 4.62 5.59
C ALA A 379 -4.38 5.70 4.57
N ALA A 380 -4.32 6.96 4.97
CA ALA A 380 -4.49 8.09 4.08
C ALA A 380 -3.41 8.12 2.98
N PHE A 381 -2.17 7.69 3.30
CA PHE A 381 -1.10 7.63 2.30
C PHE A 381 -1.37 6.56 1.24
N ARG A 382 -1.86 5.38 1.64
CA ARG A 382 -2.32 4.34 0.69
C ARG A 382 -3.50 4.83 -0.17
N SER A 383 -4.49 5.45 0.46
CA SER A 383 -5.66 6.03 -0.21
C SER A 383 -5.24 7.08 -1.26
N LEU A 384 -4.27 7.94 -0.93
CA LEU A 384 -3.73 8.92 -1.87
C LEU A 384 -3.00 8.26 -3.04
N THR A 385 -2.19 7.21 -2.80
CA THR A 385 -1.53 6.44 -3.86
C THR A 385 -2.55 5.81 -4.82
N SER A 386 -3.62 5.22 -4.28
CA SER A 386 -4.73 4.67 -5.08
C SER A 386 -5.46 5.73 -5.89
N THR A 387 -5.78 6.86 -5.25
CA THR A 387 -6.43 8.01 -5.89
C THR A 387 -5.59 8.56 -7.04
N TRP A 388 -4.28 8.69 -6.84
CA TRP A 388 -3.36 9.09 -7.89
C TRP A 388 -3.41 8.13 -9.07
N TYR A 389 -3.29 6.82 -8.82
CA TYR A 389 -3.31 5.83 -9.89
C TYR A 389 -4.58 5.97 -10.75
N ASN A 390 -5.76 6.05 -10.10
CA ASN A 390 -7.07 6.19 -10.76
C ASN A 390 -7.23 7.47 -11.60
N HIS A 391 -6.60 8.57 -11.18
CA HIS A 391 -6.74 9.86 -11.85
C HIS A 391 -5.52 10.24 -12.70
N SER A 392 -4.52 9.35 -12.77
CA SER A 392 -3.34 9.51 -13.59
C SER A 392 -3.52 8.82 -14.95
N PRO A 393 -2.75 9.24 -15.98
CA PRO A 393 -2.64 8.49 -17.22
C PRO A 393 -2.10 7.04 -17.10
N MET A 394 -1.75 6.59 -15.89
CA MET A 394 -1.17 5.27 -15.66
C MET A 394 -2.09 4.13 -16.10
N ILE A 395 -3.41 4.27 -15.93
CA ILE A 395 -4.38 3.27 -16.42
C ILE A 395 -4.22 3.08 -17.93
N GLY A 396 -4.28 4.17 -18.70
CA GLY A 396 -4.14 4.11 -20.15
C GLY A 396 -2.75 3.63 -20.62
N ILE A 397 -1.69 3.92 -19.85
CA ILE A 397 -0.35 3.36 -20.07
C ILE A 397 -0.36 1.84 -19.90
N MET A 398 -0.91 1.34 -18.78
CA MET A 398 -0.93 -0.10 -18.48
C MET A 398 -1.82 -0.88 -19.46
N GLU A 399 -2.96 -0.32 -19.89
CA GLU A 399 -3.79 -0.91 -20.93
C GLU A 399 -3.04 -1.05 -22.27
N LYS A 400 -2.25 -0.04 -22.66
CA LYS A 400 -1.45 -0.08 -23.89
C LYS A 400 -0.31 -1.07 -23.79
N ILE A 401 0.33 -1.17 -22.62
CA ILE A 401 1.36 -2.19 -22.34
C ILE A 401 0.76 -3.60 -22.41
N ALA A 402 -0.44 -3.82 -21.84
CA ALA A 402 -1.10 -5.13 -21.89
C ALA A 402 -1.35 -5.59 -23.35
N ARG A 403 -1.65 -4.66 -24.24
CA ARG A 403 -1.84 -4.95 -25.68
C ARG A 403 -0.56 -5.34 -26.41
N SER A 404 0.63 -4.92 -25.95
CA SER A 404 1.90 -5.25 -26.62
C SER A 404 2.40 -6.67 -26.34
N LYS A 405 1.74 -7.39 -25.42
CA LYS A 405 2.13 -8.74 -24.98
C LYS A 405 3.54 -8.83 -24.37
N ALA A 406 4.14 -7.70 -23.98
CA ALA A 406 5.44 -7.67 -23.32
C ALA A 406 5.39 -8.36 -21.95
N ASN A 407 6.53 -8.88 -21.49
CA ASN A 407 6.67 -9.37 -20.11
C ASN A 407 6.90 -8.15 -19.22
N VAL A 408 5.98 -7.88 -18.31
CA VAL A 408 6.02 -6.66 -17.52
C VAL A 408 6.49 -7.00 -16.11
N PHE A 409 7.43 -6.21 -15.59
CA PHE A 409 7.95 -6.34 -14.23
C PHE A 409 7.78 -5.01 -13.51
N ILE A 410 7.19 -5.02 -12.31
CA ILE A 410 7.02 -3.83 -11.48
C ILE A 410 7.73 -4.04 -10.15
N THR A 411 8.52 -3.06 -9.72
CA THR A 411 9.21 -3.08 -8.43
C THR A 411 9.29 -1.68 -7.83
N SER A 412 9.77 -1.60 -6.60
CA SER A 412 10.19 -0.37 -5.94
C SER A 412 11.70 -0.33 -5.79
N ASP A 413 12.34 0.83 -5.59
CA ASP A 413 13.76 0.90 -5.20
C ASP A 413 13.95 0.80 -3.68
N HIS A 414 13.07 1.44 -2.92
CA HIS A 414 12.98 1.38 -1.46
C HIS A 414 11.54 1.70 -1.03
N GLY A 415 11.22 1.45 0.24
CA GLY A 415 9.98 1.94 0.82
C GLY A 415 10.19 3.22 1.62
N SER A 416 9.25 3.50 2.51
CA SER A 416 9.32 4.59 3.47
C SER A 416 8.65 4.23 4.79
N ILE A 417 9.07 4.93 5.85
CA ILE A 417 8.46 4.84 7.17
C ILE A 417 8.12 6.23 7.69
N ARG A 418 7.06 6.32 8.49
CA ARG A 418 6.67 7.57 9.14
C ARG A 418 7.61 7.86 10.30
N GLY A 419 8.43 8.92 10.19
CA GLY A 419 9.40 9.33 11.20
C GLY A 419 8.73 9.99 12.40
N LEU A 420 8.73 9.31 13.55
CA LEU A 420 8.04 9.76 14.76
C LEU A 420 8.98 10.12 15.91
N ARG A 421 10.20 9.57 15.91
CA ARG A 421 11.18 9.78 16.99
C ARG A 421 12.45 10.46 16.47
N GLY A 422 12.73 11.68 16.93
CA GLY A 422 13.99 12.35 16.60
C GLY A 422 15.16 11.86 17.45
N SER A 423 16.28 11.54 16.81
CA SER A 423 17.56 11.19 17.43
C SER A 423 18.59 12.30 17.16
N LYS A 424 19.32 12.73 18.19
CA LYS A 424 20.35 13.77 18.03
C LYS A 424 21.55 13.21 17.26
N VAL A 425 22.00 13.95 16.24
CA VAL A 425 23.25 13.66 15.52
C VAL A 425 24.22 14.84 15.60
N ILE A 426 25.49 14.56 15.88
CA ILE A 426 26.58 15.53 15.79
C ILE A 426 27.48 15.07 14.64
N GLY A 427 27.70 15.97 13.68
CA GLY A 427 28.60 15.78 12.55
C GLY A 427 29.30 17.10 12.20
N ASP A 428 30.23 17.03 11.26
CA ASP A 428 30.88 18.20 10.67
C ASP A 428 29.99 18.87 9.60
N ARG A 429 30.50 19.93 8.96
CA ARG A 429 29.78 20.66 7.90
C ARG A 429 29.59 19.84 6.62
N ASP A 430 30.47 18.87 6.38
CA ASP A 430 30.47 18.03 5.18
C ASP A 430 29.59 16.78 5.36
N THR A 431 28.89 16.67 6.50
CA THR A 431 27.97 15.57 6.78
C THR A 431 26.74 15.66 5.87
N SER A 432 26.32 14.54 5.29
CA SER A 432 25.18 14.49 4.35
C SER A 432 23.87 15.03 4.94
N THR A 433 22.91 15.40 4.09
CA THR A 433 21.68 16.10 4.48
C THR A 433 20.50 15.17 4.80
N ASN A 434 20.48 13.94 4.29
CA ASN A 434 19.40 12.96 4.51
C ASN A 434 19.09 12.74 6.02
N LEU A 435 17.82 12.51 6.37
CA LEU A 435 17.37 12.42 7.75
C LEU A 435 17.45 11.01 8.34
N ARG A 436 17.53 9.97 7.50
CA ARG A 436 17.56 8.57 7.93
C ARG A 436 18.95 7.95 7.85
N TYR A 437 19.84 8.48 7.01
CA TYR A 437 21.26 8.15 7.06
C TYR A 437 22.13 9.40 7.06
N LYS A 438 23.31 9.29 7.66
CA LYS A 438 24.36 10.31 7.57
C LYS A 438 25.68 9.65 7.27
N TYR A 439 26.49 10.26 6.41
CA TYR A 439 27.91 9.94 6.30
C TYR A 439 28.74 11.20 6.50
N GLY A 440 29.93 11.04 7.10
CA GLY A 440 30.81 12.16 7.44
C GLY A 440 31.94 11.72 8.36
N ARG A 441 32.73 12.68 8.86
CA ARG A 441 33.78 12.40 9.83
C ARG A 441 33.25 12.58 11.25
N SER A 442 33.73 11.74 12.16
CA SER A 442 33.49 11.86 13.61
C SER A 442 32.00 11.95 14.00
N LEU A 443 31.12 11.25 13.27
CA LEU A 443 29.68 11.21 13.58
C LEU A 443 29.41 10.64 14.98
N LYS A 444 28.56 11.33 15.74
CA LYS A 444 28.05 10.86 17.04
C LYS A 444 26.53 10.90 17.04
N ALA A 445 25.92 9.79 17.42
CA ALA A 445 24.48 9.63 17.63
C ALA A 445 24.25 8.55 18.70
N ASP A 446 23.01 8.36 19.12
CA ASP A 446 22.65 7.26 20.02
C ASP A 446 22.76 5.91 19.28
N LYS A 447 23.59 5.01 19.81
CA LYS A 447 23.80 3.65 19.27
C LYS A 447 22.55 2.77 19.33
N LYS A 448 21.60 3.08 20.22
CA LYS A 448 20.33 2.35 20.25
C LYS A 448 19.47 2.66 19.03
N ASN A 449 19.58 3.88 18.52
CA ASN A 449 18.69 4.41 17.48
C ASN A 449 19.29 4.29 16.07
N ALA A 450 20.56 3.84 15.94
CA ALA A 450 21.28 3.82 14.68
C ALA A 450 22.29 2.68 14.58
N ILE A 451 22.47 2.14 13.38
CA ILE A 451 23.58 1.26 13.02
C ILE A 451 24.80 2.14 12.72
N PHE A 452 25.96 1.80 13.29
CA PHE A 452 27.21 2.52 13.07
C PHE A 452 28.16 1.71 12.18
N ILE A 453 28.40 2.21 10.97
CA ILE A 453 29.29 1.59 9.99
C ILE A 453 30.59 2.39 9.95
N LYS A 454 31.58 1.92 10.72
CA LYS A 454 32.90 2.55 10.82
C LYS A 454 33.82 2.21 9.64
N ASN A 455 33.57 1.08 8.97
CA ASN A 455 34.30 0.67 7.79
C ASN A 455 33.31 0.50 6.62
N PRO A 456 33.05 1.58 5.85
CA PRO A 456 32.05 1.55 4.78
C PRO A 456 32.27 0.42 3.78
N ALA A 457 33.53 0.08 3.48
CA ALA A 457 33.87 -0.92 2.49
C ALA A 457 33.35 -2.33 2.83
N THR A 458 33.27 -2.69 4.13
CA THR A 458 32.73 -4.01 4.50
C THR A 458 31.21 -4.06 4.34
N TRP A 459 30.53 -2.92 4.33
CA TRP A 459 29.09 -2.83 4.03
C TRP A 459 28.82 -2.53 2.56
N LYS A 460 29.84 -2.67 1.69
CA LYS A 460 29.81 -2.33 0.28
C LYS A 460 29.46 -0.86 -0.02
N LEU A 461 29.81 0.03 0.90
CA LEU A 461 29.60 1.47 0.79
C LEU A 461 30.89 2.22 0.40
N PRO A 462 30.77 3.35 -0.32
CA PRO A 462 31.89 4.20 -0.71
C PRO A 462 32.63 4.81 0.47
N ASN A 463 33.93 5.05 0.28
CA ASN A 463 34.75 5.72 1.29
C ASN A 463 35.05 7.17 0.86
N ARG A 464 34.60 8.15 1.64
CA ARG A 464 34.61 9.58 1.31
C ARG A 464 35.78 10.35 1.95
N GLY A 465 36.87 9.63 2.26
CA GLY A 465 38.08 10.18 2.88
C GLY A 465 38.50 9.42 4.13
N ILE A 466 39.51 9.96 4.83
CA ILE A 466 40.09 9.33 6.01
C ILE A 466 39.01 9.27 7.11
N ASN A 467 38.74 8.06 7.61
CA ASN A 467 37.80 7.77 8.71
C ASN A 467 36.32 8.11 8.44
N THR A 468 35.85 7.98 7.20
CA THR A 468 34.42 8.10 6.88
C THR A 468 33.60 7.09 7.67
N THR A 469 32.58 7.57 8.38
CA THR A 469 31.62 6.73 9.10
C THR A 469 30.23 6.97 8.53
N TYR A 470 29.42 5.91 8.40
CA TYR A 470 27.99 6.01 8.13
C TYR A 470 27.22 5.71 9.41
N ILE A 471 26.12 6.42 9.61
CA ILE A 471 25.08 6.06 10.56
C ILE A 471 23.77 5.90 9.80
N ILE A 472 23.03 4.85 10.12
CA ILE A 472 21.74 4.55 9.50
C ILE A 472 20.71 4.39 10.62
N ALA A 473 19.64 5.16 10.57
CA ALA A 473 18.59 5.16 11.58
C ALA A 473 17.82 3.83 11.56
N LYS A 474 17.48 3.32 12.75
CA LYS A 474 16.65 2.13 12.93
C LYS A 474 15.20 2.53 13.17
N GLU A 475 14.26 1.61 12.95
CA GLU A 475 12.85 1.80 13.28
C GLU A 475 12.28 3.08 12.62
N ASP A 476 11.49 3.88 13.32
CA ASP A 476 10.96 5.18 12.88
C ASP A 476 11.80 6.38 13.38
N TYR A 477 13.09 6.17 13.71
CA TYR A 477 13.98 7.25 14.14
C TYR A 477 14.46 8.14 12.98
N TYR A 478 14.62 9.42 13.19
CA TYR A 478 15.27 10.32 12.22
C TYR A 478 16.28 11.24 12.91
N PHE A 479 17.34 11.60 12.19
CA PHE A 479 18.44 12.39 12.73
C PHE A 479 18.15 13.88 12.67
N VAL A 480 18.38 14.56 13.80
CA VAL A 480 18.23 16.01 13.92
C VAL A 480 19.48 16.59 14.58
N TYR A 481 20.02 17.67 14.01
CA TYR A 481 21.16 18.37 14.60
C TYR A 481 20.77 19.07 15.92
N PRO A 482 21.70 19.22 16.88
CA PRO A 482 21.45 19.93 18.14
C PRO A 482 21.00 21.38 17.94
N THR A 483 21.50 22.04 16.88
CA THR A 483 21.14 23.41 16.53
C THR A 483 19.68 23.48 16.11
N ASN A 484 18.88 24.31 16.78
CA ASN A 484 17.44 24.40 16.56
C ASN A 484 16.70 23.06 16.65
N TYR A 485 17.17 22.15 17.52
CA TYR A 485 16.65 20.79 17.66
C TYR A 485 15.12 20.74 17.76
N SER A 486 14.50 21.52 18.66
CA SER A 486 13.04 21.52 18.83
C SER A 486 12.28 21.96 17.58
N LYS A 487 12.82 22.91 16.80
CA LYS A 487 12.22 23.39 15.56
C LYS A 487 12.19 22.27 14.52
N TYR A 488 13.33 21.64 14.27
CA TYR A 488 13.45 20.58 13.27
C TYR A 488 12.79 19.27 13.72
N LEU A 489 12.78 19.00 15.03
CA LEU A 489 12.02 17.90 15.60
C LEU A 489 10.55 18.04 15.23
N ASN A 490 9.94 19.19 15.50
CA ASN A 490 8.52 19.44 15.17
C ASN A 490 8.27 19.53 13.65
N TYR A 491 9.23 20.04 12.88
CA TYR A 491 9.10 20.18 11.43
C TYR A 491 9.01 18.82 10.73
N TYR A 492 9.92 17.90 11.08
CA TYR A 492 10.01 16.57 10.46
C TYR A 492 9.22 15.48 11.19
N LYS A 493 8.70 15.76 12.39
CA LYS A 493 7.81 14.82 13.07
C LYS A 493 6.63 14.50 12.16
N ASP A 494 6.30 13.21 12.10
CA ASP A 494 5.16 12.70 11.35
C ASP A 494 5.31 12.85 9.82
N SER A 495 6.55 12.96 9.33
CA SER A 495 6.84 12.92 7.88
C SER A 495 7.23 11.51 7.44
N PHE A 496 6.92 11.15 6.20
CA PHE A 496 7.43 9.92 5.61
C PHE A 496 8.89 10.12 5.19
N GLN A 497 9.74 9.17 5.57
CA GLN A 497 11.19 9.24 5.40
C GLN A 497 11.71 7.89 4.90
N HIS A 498 12.85 7.92 4.22
CA HIS A 498 13.55 6.74 3.69
C HIS A 498 15.06 6.89 3.84
N GLY A 499 15.78 5.77 3.71
CA GLY A 499 17.23 5.69 3.90
C GLY A 499 17.67 5.00 5.19
N GLY A 500 16.73 4.52 6.00
CA GLY A 500 16.97 3.83 7.26
C GLY A 500 16.87 2.31 7.18
N VAL A 501 16.70 1.68 8.35
CA VAL A 501 16.43 0.25 8.52
C VAL A 501 15.07 0.07 9.18
N SER A 502 14.11 -0.35 8.37
CA SER A 502 12.79 -0.83 8.78
C SER A 502 12.28 -1.85 7.77
N ILE A 503 11.33 -2.68 8.18
CA ILE A 503 10.74 -3.70 7.32
C ILE A 503 10.00 -3.05 6.14
N GLU A 504 9.40 -1.89 6.35
CA GLU A 504 8.69 -1.10 5.33
C GLU A 504 9.62 -0.48 4.30
N GLU A 505 10.83 -0.08 4.70
CA GLU A 505 11.84 0.47 3.78
C GLU A 505 12.56 -0.63 2.98
N MET A 506 12.83 -1.78 3.62
CA MET A 506 13.71 -2.81 3.06
C MET A 506 12.98 -3.92 2.32
N VAL A 507 11.81 -4.40 2.76
CA VAL A 507 11.15 -5.55 2.11
C VAL A 507 10.25 -5.06 0.98
N LEU A 508 10.63 -5.38 -0.26
CA LEU A 508 9.99 -4.84 -1.45
C LEU A 508 9.45 -5.95 -2.36
N PRO A 509 8.29 -5.72 -3.02
CA PRO A 509 7.78 -6.64 -4.02
C PRO A 509 8.54 -6.47 -5.34
N ILE A 510 8.73 -7.58 -6.05
CA ILE A 510 8.99 -7.64 -7.49
C ILE A 510 7.85 -8.44 -8.12
N VAL A 511 7.12 -7.79 -9.00
CA VAL A 511 5.86 -8.31 -9.54
C VAL A 511 6.06 -8.64 -11.01
N SER A 512 5.81 -9.87 -11.39
CA SER A 512 5.72 -10.29 -12.78
C SER A 512 4.27 -10.24 -13.24
N LEU A 513 4.01 -9.49 -14.30
CA LEU A 513 2.71 -9.35 -14.93
C LEU A 513 2.78 -10.01 -16.31
N GLU A 514 2.11 -11.15 -16.44
CA GLU A 514 1.98 -11.88 -17.70
C GLU A 514 0.61 -11.60 -18.32
N ASN A 515 0.55 -11.35 -19.63
CA ASN A 515 -0.71 -11.06 -20.31
C ASN A 515 -1.65 -12.27 -20.25
N LYS A 516 -2.95 -12.00 -20.12
CA LYS A 516 -4.01 -13.02 -20.18
C LYS A 516 -4.30 -13.48 -21.59
#